data_AF-A0A383R8M1-F1
#
_entry.id   AF-A0A383R8M1-F1
#
_cell.length_a   1.000
_cell.length_b   1.000
_cell.length_c   1.000
_cell.angle_alpha   90.00
_cell.angle_beta   90.00
_cell.angle_gamma   90.00
#
_symmetry.space_group_name_H-M   'P 1'
#
loop_
_entity.id
_entity.type
_entity.pdbx_description
1 polymer ?
#
loop_
_entity_poly.entity_id
_entity_poly.type
_entity_poly.pdbx_seq_one_letter_code
_entity_poly.pdbx_strand_id
1 'polypeptide(L)' 'MAYCGLWFSPQTDYAYVEPVVTIPSYRGKGLGAAVVVEALKRSNVLGANKAYVISDHPFYKAIGFVQH' A
#
# COMPACT_ATOMS: atom_id res chain seq x y z
N MET A 1 -6.66 6.21 -13.61
CA MET A 1 -5.68 5.12 -13.39
C MET A 1 -5.02 5.29 -12.02
N ALA A 2 -4.83 4.20 -11.30
CA ALA A 2 -4.08 4.14 -10.05
C ALA A 2 -3.05 3.01 -10.12
N TYR A 3 -1.95 3.15 -9.39
CA TYR A 3 -0.87 2.19 -9.34
C TYR A 3 -0.31 2.11 -7.91
N CYS A 4 0.08 0.91 -7.50
CA CYS A 4 0.77 0.64 -6.24
C CYS A 4 1.92 -0.34 -6.52
N GLY A 5 3.15 0.09 -6.22
CA GLY A 5 4.31 -0.80 -6.08
C GLY A 5 4.45 -1.29 -4.64
N LEU A 6 5.24 -2.34 -4.46
CA LEU A 6 5.57 -2.91 -3.16
C LEU A 6 6.89 -3.68 -3.25
N TRP A 7 7.75 -3.49 -2.25
CA TRP A 7 8.98 -4.24 -2.05
C TRP A 7 8.80 -5.27 -0.94
N PHE A 8 9.23 -6.50 -1.17
CA PHE A 8 9.24 -7.59 -0.19
C PHE A 8 10.53 -8.40 -0.34
N SER A 9 11.14 -8.77 0.78
CA SER A 9 12.24 -9.74 0.84
C SER A 9 11.80 -10.95 1.65
N PRO A 10 12.06 -12.20 1.19
CA PRO A 10 11.83 -13.40 1.99
C PRO A 10 12.61 -13.44 3.32
N GLN A 11 13.60 -12.56 3.48
CA GLN A 11 14.40 -12.44 4.70
C GLN A 11 13.72 -11.57 5.78
N THR A 12 12.58 -10.93 5.44
CA THR A 12 11.84 -10.03 6.32
C THR A 12 10.38 -10.47 6.44
N ASP A 13 9.69 -10.05 7.50
CA ASP A 13 8.26 -10.31 7.72
C ASP A 13 7.37 -9.15 7.24
N TYR A 14 7.92 -8.17 6.53
CA TYR A 14 7.20 -6.98 6.15
C TYR A 14 7.37 -6.60 4.68
N ALA A 15 6.40 -5.83 4.19
CA ALA A 15 6.43 -5.20 2.89
C ALA A 15 6.59 -3.68 3.02
N TYR A 16 7.28 -3.07 2.06
CA TYR A 16 7.39 -1.62 1.96
C TYR A 16 6.61 -1.12 0.74
N VAL A 17 5.61 -0.28 0.96
CA VAL A 17 4.65 0.15 -0.05
C VAL A 17 5.13 1.45 -0.71
N GLU A 18 5.65 1.32 -1.93
CA GLU A 18 5.97 2.45 -2.81
C GLU A 18 6.21 1.99 -4.26
N PRO A 19 6.01 2.87 -5.26
CA PRO A 19 5.26 4.12 -5.17
C PRO A 19 3.74 3.88 -5.24
N VAL A 20 2.95 4.78 -4.66
CA VAL A 20 1.49 4.80 -4.82
C VAL A 20 1.08 6.07 -5.55
N VAL A 21 0.34 5.94 -6.64
CA VAL A 21 -0.13 7.07 -7.43
C VAL A 21 -1.56 6.87 -7.91
N THR A 22 -2.36 7.92 -7.87
CA THR A 22 -3.64 8.00 -8.56
C THR A 22 -3.69 9.31 -9.33
N ILE A 23 -3.88 9.24 -10.65
CA ILE A 23 -3.92 10.44 -11.50
C ILE A 23 -5.10 11.34 -11.08
N PRO A 24 -4.96 12.68 -11.12
CA PRO A 24 -5.94 13.61 -10.53
C PRO A 24 -7.39 13.37 -10.96
N SER A 25 -7.64 13.12 -12.25
CA SER A 25 -8.97 12.89 -12.81
C SER A 25 -9.67 11.60 -12.36
N TYR A 26 -8.96 10.73 -11.63
CA TYR A 26 -9.46 9.45 -11.13
C TYR A 26 -9.45 9.36 -9.59
N ARG A 27 -9.12 10.45 -8.89
CA ARG A 27 -9.19 10.52 -7.42
C ARG A 27 -10.65 10.53 -6.95
N GLY A 28 -10.87 10.18 -5.68
CA GLY A 28 -12.22 10.11 -5.08
C GLY A 28 -13.05 8.88 -5.48
N LYS A 29 -12.49 7.96 -6.28
CA LYS A 29 -13.19 6.76 -6.78
C LYS A 29 -12.76 5.46 -6.07
N GLY A 30 -12.04 5.55 -4.95
CA GLY A 30 -11.54 4.38 -4.21
C GLY A 30 -10.38 3.61 -4.88
N LEU A 31 -9.95 4.00 -6.08
CA LEU A 31 -8.93 3.26 -6.86
C LEU A 31 -7.58 3.13 -6.15
N GLY A 32 -7.13 4.19 -5.46
CA GLY A 32 -5.87 4.15 -4.70
C GLY A 32 -5.91 3.12 -3.57
N ALA A 33 -7.01 3.05 -2.82
CA ALA A 33 -7.20 2.05 -1.78
C ALA A 33 -7.23 0.62 -2.37
N ALA A 34 -7.93 0.44 -3.49
CA ALA A 34 -8.04 -0.85 -4.16
C ALA A 34 -6.67 -1.40 -4.59
N VAL A 35 -5.80 -0.58 -5.20
CA VAL A 35 -4.47 -1.04 -5.64
C VAL A 35 -3.54 -1.32 -4.46
N VAL A 36 -3.63 -0.56 -3.36
CA VAL A 36 -2.85 -0.84 -2.14
C VAL A 36 -3.29 -2.15 -1.51
N VAL A 37 -4.59 -2.34 -1.28
CA VAL A 37 -5.11 -3.58 -0.67
C VAL A 37 -4.77 -4.81 -1.51
N GLU A 38 -4.86 -4.71 -2.84
CA GLU A 38 -4.46 -5.80 -3.73
C GLU A 38 -2.95 -6.10 -3.63
N ALA A 39 -2.08 -5.09 -3.60
CA ALA A 39 -0.65 -5.29 -3.40
C ALA A 39 -0.34 -5.95 -2.05
N LEU A 40 -1.01 -5.52 -0.97
CA LEU A 40 -0.89 -6.09 0.36
C LEU A 40 -1.32 -7.56 0.42
N LYS A 41 -2.42 -7.93 -0.26
CA LYS A 41 -2.85 -9.33 -0.37
C LYS A 41 -1.78 -10.19 -1.04
N ARG A 42 -1.18 -9.71 -2.13
CA ARG A 42 -0.10 -10.44 -2.83
C ARG A 42 1.12 -10.60 -1.95
N SER A 43 1.55 -9.54 -1.25
CA SER A 43 2.69 -9.66 -0.32
C SER A 43 2.38 -10.57 0.86
N ASN A 44 1.14 -10.60 1.33
CA ASN A 44 0.75 -11.49 2.42
C ASN A 44 0.83 -12.97 2.02
N VAL A 45 0.43 -13.32 0.79
CA VAL A 45 0.63 -14.67 0.24
C VAL A 45 2.12 -15.06 0.17
N LEU A 46 3.02 -14.07 0.01
CA LEU A 46 4.47 -14.28 0.01
C LEU A 46 5.10 -14.33 1.42
N GLY A 47 4.33 -14.06 2.48
CA GLY A 47 4.79 -14.14 3.87
C GLY A 47 4.94 -12.79 4.59
N ALA A 48 4.54 -11.68 3.97
CA ALA A 48 4.52 -10.39 4.66
C ALA A 48 3.35 -10.33 5.67
N ASN A 49 3.68 -10.12 6.94
CA ASN A 49 2.74 -9.94 8.07
C ASN A 49 2.52 -8.46 8.43
N LYS A 50 3.42 -7.57 8.00
CA LYS A 50 3.34 -6.12 8.22
C LYS A 50 3.55 -5.38 6.92
N ALA A 51 3.05 -4.15 6.85
CA ALA A 51 3.34 -3.25 5.75
C ALA A 51 3.68 -1.86 6.27
N TYR A 52 4.70 -1.24 5.68
CA TYR A 52 5.14 0.09 6.02
C TYR A 52 5.02 1.04 4.83
N VAL A 53 4.80 2.30 5.15
CA VAL A 53 4.87 3.44 4.23
C VAL A 53 5.72 4.51 4.90
N ILE A 54 6.53 5.24 4.13
CA ILE A 54 7.27 6.40 4.65
C ILE A 54 6.47 7.65 4.24
N SER A 55 5.28 7.77 4.83
CA SER A 55 4.37 8.89 4.56
C SER A 55 3.38 9.08 5.70
N ASP A 56 3.09 10.33 6.02
CA ASP A 56 2.07 10.76 6.97
C ASP A 56 0.74 11.13 6.29
N HIS A 57 0.62 10.91 4.97
CA HIS A 57 -0.55 11.32 4.21
C HIS A 57 -1.82 10.66 4.78
N PRO A 58 -2.92 11.42 5.03
CA PRO A 58 -4.16 10.90 5.62
C PRO A 58 -4.82 9.73 4.87
N PHE A 59 -4.41 9.50 3.62
CA PHE A 59 -4.86 8.39 2.79
C PHE A 59 -4.54 7.05 3.45
N TYR A 60 -3.33 6.90 4.00
CA TYR A 60 -2.91 5.63 4.61
C TYR A 60 -3.67 5.34 5.90
N LYS A 61 -3.92 6.37 6.73
CA LYS A 61 -4.78 6.25 7.92
C LYS A 61 -6.20 5.83 7.56
N ALA A 62 -6.76 6.39 6.47
CA ALA A 62 -8.09 6.04 5.99
C ALA A 62 -8.23 4.57 5.53
N ILE A 63 -7.13 3.88 5.22
CA ILE A 63 -7.12 2.47 4.80
C ILE A 63 -6.50 1.54 5.85
N GLY A 64 -6.35 1.99 7.10
CA GLY A 64 -6.00 1.15 8.24
C GLY A 64 -4.52 1.16 8.64
N PHE A 65 -3.66 1.97 8.03
CA PHE A 65 -2.31 2.17 8.54
C PHE A 65 -2.36 3.00 9.82
N VAL A 66 -1.54 2.62 10.78
CA VAL A 66 -1.36 3.34 12.05
C VAL A 66 0.05 3.88 12.13
N GLN A 67 0.20 5.02 12.80
CA GLN A 67 1.52 5.56 13.11
C GLN A 67 2.12 4.71 14.24
N HIS A 68 3.33 4.19 13.98
CA HIS A 68 4.07 3.36 14.91
C HIS A 68 5.00 4.18 15.80
#